data_AF-A0A7V3ZX98-F1
#
_entry.id   AF-A0A7V3ZX98-F1
#
_cell.length_a   1.000
_cell.length_b   1.000
_cell.length_c   1.000
_cell.angle_alpha   90.00
_cell.angle_beta   90.00
_cell.angle_gamma   90.00
#
_symmetry.space_group_name_H-M   'P 1'
#
loop_
_entity.id
_entity.type
_entity.pdbx_description
1 polymer ?
#
loop_
_entity_poly.entity_id
_entity_poly.type
_entity_poly.pdbx_seq_one_letter_code
_entity_poly.pdbx_strand_id
1 'polypeptide(L)'
;MFITFIALCFLLTAGPIPGLTADCDYLVYYGEWNEDIIFRAKDFDLVIMEPSAISDSQLQSLKKGHDGVLGTNDDVITIAYLSIGEADSGNIVGDGRGPCFYDPIGDTIIFTNNGFASFYVDDADYNGLPDQNATWGSYFVNAGDTTWWQYIEAKADALMAKGFDGLFLDTVDTANPWGPYYWTYKGMSNLIQHLRERFPEAILIVNRGLFYFSPLWYRNTPYNIRPYINGVLFEGYYTSWDWEADTGIVSPYFDDNRNNWALWVNEEASQPDGFTVLALDYLNPSQASYESMLINQIQYTLIENHWLSYVTYILLDTITYGVFHNHLEDRNPPTWKSHIGIYNVTSIGDSIEVVAGLAEDQTPPVNYYLYLSSTPFNVPEEAEDSIRLVPYSISNSYAYFRIPAPPSGTYYLMVRARDNCTPPNEDKNTRLIELISTNLKEKPKSVVIFEKGVVDPEILLRHFGTFENLEIYTPTGQLFLKIDLVSKKLLMLPDGVFFGKAKYNNGELIFKLLVIK
;
A
#
# COMPACT_ATOMS: atom_id res chain seq x y z
N MET A 1 -24.87 -49.67 -27.46
CA MET A 1 -24.09 -48.66 -28.19
C MET A 1 -23.71 -47.59 -27.17
N PHE A 2 -22.60 -47.81 -26.45
CA PHE A 2 -22.07 -46.87 -25.48
C PHE A 2 -21.13 -45.94 -26.23
N ILE A 3 -21.46 -44.66 -26.29
CA ILE A 3 -20.56 -43.63 -26.84
C ILE A 3 -19.63 -43.23 -25.70
N THR A 4 -18.38 -43.66 -25.80
CA THR A 4 -17.28 -43.21 -24.96
C THR A 4 -17.00 -41.74 -25.34
N PHE A 5 -17.30 -40.80 -24.45
CA PHE A 5 -16.78 -39.44 -24.54
C PHE A 5 -15.27 -39.53 -24.28
N ILE A 6 -14.47 -39.49 -25.35
CA ILE A 6 -13.06 -39.11 -25.23
C ILE A 6 -13.09 -37.61 -24.97
N ALA A 7 -12.94 -37.21 -23.71
CA ALA A 7 -12.51 -35.86 -23.41
C ALA A 7 -11.13 -35.70 -24.06
N LEU A 8 -11.05 -34.92 -25.14
CA LEU A 8 -9.78 -34.35 -25.53
C LEU A 8 -9.36 -33.46 -24.35
N CYS A 9 -8.45 -33.97 -23.50
CA CYS A 9 -7.63 -33.12 -22.67
C CYS A 9 -6.79 -32.27 -23.61
N PHE A 10 -7.31 -31.12 -24.02
CA PHE A 10 -6.40 -30.02 -24.33
C PHE A 10 -5.64 -29.79 -23.03
N LEU A 11 -4.32 -30.03 -23.04
CA LEU A 11 -3.45 -29.48 -22.01
C LEU A 11 -3.75 -27.99 -21.97
N LEU A 12 -4.41 -27.53 -20.92
CA LEU A 12 -4.63 -26.13 -20.64
C LEU A 12 -3.24 -25.54 -20.38
N THR A 13 -2.60 -25.09 -21.44
CA THR A 13 -1.39 -24.28 -21.35
C THR A 13 -1.77 -22.98 -20.67
N ALA A 14 -1.09 -22.63 -19.58
CA ALA A 14 -1.43 -21.47 -18.77
C ALA A 14 -1.40 -20.16 -19.57
N GLY A 15 -0.35 -19.96 -20.37
CA GLY A 15 -0.13 -18.71 -21.11
C GLY A 15 0.22 -17.53 -20.19
N PRO A 16 0.54 -16.35 -20.74
CA PRO A 16 0.85 -15.16 -19.94
C PRO A 16 -0.33 -14.73 -19.04
N ILE A 17 -0.04 -13.94 -18.01
CA ILE A 17 -1.08 -13.40 -17.11
C ILE A 17 -2.07 -12.57 -17.94
N PRO A 18 -3.38 -12.90 -17.94
CA PRO A 18 -4.36 -12.21 -18.76
C PRO A 18 -4.43 -10.71 -18.45
N GLY A 19 -4.41 -9.89 -19.50
CA GLY A 19 -4.57 -8.44 -19.38
C GLY A 19 -3.32 -7.66 -18.99
N LEU A 20 -2.26 -8.31 -18.50
CA LEU A 20 -1.02 -7.62 -18.11
C LEU A 20 -0.06 -7.47 -19.28
N THR A 21 0.54 -6.28 -19.37
CA THR A 21 1.59 -5.92 -20.33
C THR A 21 2.75 -5.27 -19.60
N ALA A 22 3.83 -4.95 -20.31
CA ALA A 22 4.96 -4.21 -19.73
C ALA A 22 4.57 -2.82 -19.23
N ASP A 23 3.48 -2.23 -19.76
CA ASP A 23 2.98 -0.92 -19.35
C ASP A 23 2.09 -0.98 -18.08
N CYS A 24 1.89 -2.17 -17.51
CA CYS A 24 1.12 -2.38 -16.28
C CYS A 24 2.02 -2.29 -15.05
N ASP A 25 1.41 -1.98 -13.91
CA ASP A 25 2.09 -1.86 -12.63
C ASP A 25 1.71 -2.99 -11.69
N TYR A 26 2.68 -3.47 -10.91
CA TYR A 26 2.43 -4.48 -9.90
C TYR A 26 3.15 -4.17 -8.59
N LEU A 27 2.64 -4.76 -7.51
CA LEU A 27 3.11 -4.58 -6.14
C LEU A 27 3.40 -5.94 -5.50
N VAL A 28 4.49 -6.01 -4.74
CA VAL A 28 4.73 -7.09 -3.76
C VAL A 28 4.72 -6.46 -2.37
N TYR A 29 3.81 -6.91 -1.51
CA TYR A 29 3.60 -6.32 -0.18
C TYR A 29 3.25 -7.35 0.90
N TYR A 30 4.15 -7.54 1.86
CA TYR A 30 4.02 -8.46 3.01
C TYR A 30 3.84 -7.75 4.35
N GLY A 31 3.66 -6.43 4.33
CA GLY A 31 3.40 -5.64 5.54
C GLY A 31 1.96 -5.71 6.04
N GLU A 32 1.65 -4.86 7.02
CA GLU A 32 0.34 -4.76 7.66
C GLU A 32 -0.67 -3.97 6.82
N TRP A 33 -1.92 -4.44 6.79
CA TRP A 33 -2.98 -3.83 5.98
C TRP A 33 -3.85 -2.88 6.79
N ASN A 34 -3.88 -1.61 6.38
CA ASN A 34 -4.82 -0.59 6.85
C ASN A 34 -5.51 0.10 5.66
N GLU A 35 -6.43 1.03 5.93
CA GLU A 35 -7.20 1.71 4.88
C GLU A 35 -6.32 2.51 3.90
N ASP A 36 -5.24 3.14 4.38
CA ASP A 36 -4.29 3.89 3.54
C ASP A 36 -3.50 2.96 2.62
N ILE A 37 -3.03 1.82 3.14
CA ILE A 37 -2.32 0.80 2.35
C ILE A 37 -3.25 0.16 1.32
N ILE A 38 -4.49 -0.17 1.69
CA ILE A 38 -5.49 -0.68 0.74
C ILE A 38 -5.78 0.34 -0.36
N PHE A 39 -5.93 1.63 -0.01
CA PHE A 39 -6.12 2.68 -1.01
C PHE A 39 -4.95 2.74 -2.00
N ARG A 40 -3.71 2.73 -1.50
CA ARG A 40 -2.50 2.79 -2.33
C ARG A 40 -2.30 1.54 -3.18
N ALA A 41 -2.59 0.36 -2.64
CA ALA A 41 -2.44 -0.90 -3.37
C ALA A 41 -3.42 -1.01 -4.56
N LYS A 42 -4.52 -0.24 -4.55
CA LYS A 42 -5.45 -0.14 -5.69
C LYS A 42 -4.92 0.67 -6.87
N ASP A 43 -3.75 1.30 -6.73
CA ASP A 43 -3.08 1.95 -7.85
C ASP A 43 -2.43 0.93 -8.81
N PHE A 44 -2.24 -0.32 -8.38
CA PHE A 44 -1.54 -1.36 -9.12
C PHE A 44 -2.51 -2.36 -9.77
N ASP A 45 -2.16 -2.88 -10.95
CA ASP A 45 -2.97 -3.87 -11.67
C ASP A 45 -2.89 -5.27 -11.04
N LEU A 46 -1.78 -5.58 -10.37
CA LEU A 46 -1.55 -6.85 -9.68
C LEU A 46 -0.86 -6.64 -8.33
N VAL A 47 -1.32 -7.36 -7.30
CA VAL A 47 -0.72 -7.35 -5.96
C VAL A 47 -0.42 -8.78 -5.48
N ILE A 48 0.85 -9.04 -5.19
CA ILE A 48 1.35 -10.24 -4.51
C ILE A 48 1.48 -9.93 -3.01
N MET A 49 0.90 -10.76 -2.15
CA MET A 49 0.85 -10.45 -0.71
C MET A 49 0.89 -11.66 0.22
N GLU A 50 1.28 -11.42 1.48
CA GLU A 50 1.20 -12.40 2.56
C GLU A 50 -0.27 -12.60 2.96
N PRO A 51 -0.87 -13.77 2.66
CA PRO A 51 -2.31 -13.96 2.80
C PRO A 51 -2.80 -13.94 4.25
N SER A 52 -1.93 -14.20 5.24
CA SER A 52 -2.32 -14.14 6.66
C SER A 52 -2.46 -12.71 7.20
N ALA A 53 -1.85 -11.73 6.56
CA ALA A 53 -1.87 -10.33 6.99
C ALA A 53 -3.13 -9.55 6.55
N ILE A 54 -3.86 -10.05 5.54
CA ILE A 54 -5.03 -9.38 4.97
C ILE A 54 -6.35 -10.07 5.40
N SER A 55 -7.36 -9.30 5.81
CA SER A 55 -8.70 -9.85 6.08
C SER A 55 -9.51 -10.06 4.81
N ASP A 56 -10.56 -10.91 4.86
CA ASP A 56 -11.45 -11.15 3.73
C ASP A 56 -12.11 -9.86 3.22
N SER A 57 -12.55 -8.97 4.12
CA SER A 57 -13.13 -7.69 3.74
C SER A 57 -12.14 -6.75 3.07
N GLN A 58 -10.88 -6.75 3.51
CA GLN A 58 -9.82 -5.96 2.89
C GLN A 58 -9.47 -6.51 1.51
N LEU A 59 -9.33 -7.82 1.37
CA LEU A 59 -9.09 -8.48 0.07
C LEU A 59 -10.21 -8.14 -0.93
N GLN A 60 -11.47 -8.28 -0.52
CA GLN A 60 -12.60 -7.95 -1.38
C GLN A 60 -12.69 -6.45 -1.70
N SER A 61 -12.20 -5.57 -0.82
CA SER A 61 -12.11 -4.14 -1.11
C SER A 61 -11.01 -3.85 -2.13
N LEU A 62 -9.83 -4.47 -1.97
CA LEU A 62 -8.69 -4.32 -2.87
C LEU A 62 -9.05 -4.76 -4.30
N LYS A 63 -9.65 -5.94 -4.44
CA LYS A 63 -10.04 -6.51 -5.75
C LYS A 63 -10.93 -5.60 -6.60
N LYS A 64 -11.80 -4.81 -5.96
CA LYS A 64 -12.78 -3.94 -6.63
C LYS A 64 -12.22 -2.59 -7.07
N GLY A 65 -10.90 -2.41 -7.03
CA GLY A 65 -10.28 -1.16 -7.42
C GLY A 65 -10.74 0.04 -6.61
N HIS A 66 -10.52 1.23 -7.17
CA HIS A 66 -10.89 2.50 -6.54
C HIS A 66 -12.37 2.82 -6.69
N ASP A 67 -13.03 2.33 -7.74
CA ASP A 67 -14.46 2.57 -7.96
C ASP A 67 -15.37 1.72 -7.04
N GLY A 68 -14.83 0.66 -6.44
CA GLY A 68 -15.54 -0.22 -5.51
C GLY A 68 -16.52 -1.18 -6.19
N VAL A 69 -16.39 -1.41 -7.50
CA VAL A 69 -17.25 -2.25 -8.31
C VAL A 69 -16.43 -3.34 -8.99
N LEU A 70 -16.75 -4.61 -8.73
CA LEU A 70 -16.08 -5.73 -9.40
C LEU A 70 -16.49 -5.82 -10.87
N GLY A 71 -15.56 -6.20 -11.73
CA GLY A 71 -15.71 -6.41 -13.17
C GLY A 71 -15.44 -5.15 -14.00
N THR A 72 -14.80 -4.14 -13.41
CA THR A 72 -14.41 -2.89 -14.09
C THR A 72 -12.92 -2.92 -14.43
N ASN A 73 -12.46 -1.90 -15.15
CA ASN A 73 -11.09 -1.85 -15.65
C ASN A 73 -10.04 -1.55 -14.56
N ASP A 74 -10.44 -1.13 -13.35
CA ASP A 74 -9.52 -0.86 -12.25
C ASP A 74 -9.55 -1.93 -11.16
N ASP A 75 -10.15 -3.09 -11.44
CA ASP A 75 -10.03 -4.28 -10.61
C ASP A 75 -8.57 -4.70 -10.45
N VAL A 76 -8.22 -5.13 -9.25
CA VAL A 76 -6.86 -5.55 -8.90
C VAL A 76 -6.76 -7.07 -8.92
N ILE A 77 -5.79 -7.61 -9.66
CA ILE A 77 -5.44 -9.04 -9.61
C ILE A 77 -4.74 -9.32 -8.27
N THR A 78 -5.28 -10.24 -7.48
CA THR A 78 -4.76 -10.54 -6.13
C THR A 78 -4.12 -11.92 -6.08
N ILE A 79 -2.84 -11.99 -5.72
CA ILE A 79 -2.02 -13.21 -5.71
C ILE A 79 -1.54 -13.49 -4.29
N ALA A 80 -1.79 -14.70 -3.79
CA ALA A 80 -1.35 -15.10 -2.45
C ALA A 80 0.04 -15.72 -2.46
N TYR A 81 0.91 -15.25 -1.56
CA TYR A 81 2.19 -15.90 -1.26
C TYR A 81 2.00 -17.35 -0.79
N LEU A 82 2.81 -18.26 -1.33
CA LEU A 82 2.86 -19.66 -0.93
C LEU A 82 4.27 -20.24 -1.16
N SER A 83 5.02 -20.49 -0.09
CA SER A 83 6.28 -21.24 -0.17
C SER A 83 6.03 -22.73 -0.47
N ILE A 84 6.64 -23.25 -1.54
CA ILE A 84 6.45 -24.64 -1.99
C ILE A 84 7.72 -25.51 -1.92
N GLY A 85 8.89 -24.91 -1.70
CA GLY A 85 10.17 -25.59 -1.45
C GLY A 85 10.59 -25.57 0.02
N GLU A 86 9.92 -24.79 0.88
CA GLU A 86 10.26 -24.66 2.28
C GLU A 86 9.02 -24.63 3.19
N ALA A 87 9.15 -25.15 4.40
CA ALA A 87 8.14 -25.12 5.44
C ALA A 87 8.47 -24.07 6.52
N ASP A 88 7.45 -23.32 6.96
CA ASP A 88 7.57 -22.27 7.99
C ASP A 88 7.90 -22.81 9.40
N SER A 89 7.82 -24.13 9.59
CA SER A 89 8.11 -24.82 10.84
C SER A 89 8.96 -26.05 10.54
N GLY A 90 9.83 -26.43 11.47
CA GLY A 90 10.67 -27.64 11.41
C GLY A 90 10.19 -28.77 12.31
N ASN A 91 9.02 -28.63 12.92
CA ASN A 91 8.51 -29.58 13.92
C ASN A 91 7.24 -30.31 13.46
N ILE A 92 6.94 -30.29 12.15
CA ILE A 92 5.79 -31.02 11.61
C ILE A 92 6.08 -32.52 11.71
N VAL A 93 5.27 -33.26 12.45
CA VAL A 93 5.46 -34.71 12.64
C VAL A 93 5.08 -35.49 11.38
N GLY A 94 4.04 -35.08 10.66
CA GLY A 94 3.56 -35.75 9.46
C GLY A 94 3.36 -37.26 9.66
N ASP A 95 4.03 -38.06 8.84
CA ASP A 95 4.04 -39.53 8.92
C ASP A 95 5.19 -40.11 9.77
N GLY A 96 6.01 -39.26 10.39
CA GLY A 96 7.09 -39.62 11.30
C GLY A 96 8.31 -40.27 10.65
N ARG A 97 8.36 -40.38 9.32
CA ARG A 97 9.46 -41.06 8.61
C ARG A 97 10.66 -40.16 8.35
N GLY A 98 10.49 -38.84 8.45
CA GLY A 98 11.52 -37.86 8.14
C GLY A 98 12.50 -37.55 9.28
N PRO A 99 13.48 -36.66 9.00
CA PRO A 99 13.79 -36.14 7.66
C PRO A 99 14.34 -37.23 6.72
N CYS A 100 14.50 -36.90 5.45
CA CYS A 100 15.02 -37.76 4.40
C CYS A 100 16.26 -37.16 3.72
N PHE A 101 17.06 -37.99 3.06
CA PHE A 101 18.16 -37.54 2.21
C PHE A 101 18.30 -38.46 1.00
N TYR A 102 19.00 -38.02 -0.03
CA TYR A 102 19.19 -38.81 -1.24
C TYR A 102 20.51 -39.57 -1.22
N ASP A 103 20.44 -40.89 -1.45
CA ASP A 103 21.62 -41.74 -1.69
C ASP A 103 21.91 -41.81 -3.21
N PRO A 104 22.96 -41.13 -3.71
CA PRO A 104 23.30 -41.14 -5.13
C PRO A 104 23.86 -42.47 -5.63
N ILE A 105 24.30 -43.37 -4.73
CA ILE A 105 24.81 -44.69 -5.12
C ILE A 105 23.64 -45.65 -5.37
N GLY A 106 22.67 -45.64 -4.45
CA GLY A 106 21.45 -46.44 -4.56
C GLY A 106 20.40 -45.88 -5.53
N ASP A 107 20.47 -44.59 -5.88
CA ASP A 107 19.41 -43.83 -6.55
C ASP A 107 18.08 -43.94 -5.75
N THR A 108 18.18 -43.71 -4.44
CA THR A 108 17.06 -43.88 -3.51
C THR A 108 17.00 -42.78 -2.47
N ILE A 109 15.79 -42.44 -2.03
CA ILE A 109 15.55 -41.57 -0.87
C ILE A 109 15.60 -42.43 0.40
N ILE A 110 16.40 -42.02 1.37
CA ILE A 110 16.56 -42.66 2.67
C ILE A 110 15.82 -41.85 3.73
N PHE A 111 14.99 -42.54 4.53
CA PHE A 111 14.19 -41.96 5.61
C PHE A 111 14.81 -42.28 6.97
N THR A 112 15.05 -41.26 7.79
CA THR A 112 15.71 -41.43 9.10
C THR A 112 14.78 -41.99 10.18
N ASN A 113 13.46 -41.79 10.04
CA ASN A 113 12.42 -42.19 11.01
C ASN A 113 12.60 -41.53 12.39
N ASN A 114 12.96 -40.25 12.41
CA ASN A 114 13.21 -39.48 13.63
C ASN A 114 11.98 -38.71 14.14
N GLY A 115 10.77 -39.02 13.64
CA GLY A 115 9.54 -38.41 14.11
C GLY A 115 9.18 -37.07 13.47
N PHE A 116 9.83 -36.73 12.36
CA PHE A 116 9.46 -35.59 11.50
C PHE A 116 8.71 -36.07 10.25
N ALA A 117 8.04 -35.14 9.56
CA ALA A 117 7.38 -35.44 8.31
C ALA A 117 8.38 -35.90 7.23
N SER A 118 8.00 -36.89 6.43
CA SER A 118 8.86 -37.47 5.39
C SER A 118 9.40 -36.47 4.36
N PHE A 119 8.73 -35.33 4.20
CA PHE A 119 9.15 -34.30 3.26
C PHE A 119 10.34 -33.46 3.70
N TYR A 120 10.72 -33.42 4.99
CA TYR A 120 11.91 -32.64 5.36
C TYR A 120 13.17 -33.27 4.79
N VAL A 121 14.12 -32.44 4.35
CA VAL A 121 15.43 -32.90 3.87
C VAL A 121 16.51 -32.74 4.95
N ASP A 122 17.57 -33.55 4.84
CA ASP A 122 18.73 -33.64 5.73
C ASP A 122 19.98 -34.02 4.91
N ASP A 123 20.15 -33.38 3.75
CA ASP A 123 21.27 -33.63 2.83
C ASP A 123 22.48 -32.72 3.14
N ALA A 124 22.31 -31.66 3.93
CA ALA A 124 23.38 -30.71 4.20
C ALA A 124 24.43 -31.25 5.20
N ASP A 125 23.99 -31.91 6.27
CA ASP A 125 24.89 -32.44 7.31
C ASP A 125 24.58 -33.86 7.83
N TYR A 126 23.43 -34.44 7.46
CA TYR A 126 23.00 -35.80 7.83
C TYR A 126 22.88 -35.99 9.35
N ASN A 127 22.45 -34.96 10.08
CA ASN A 127 22.38 -34.97 11.54
C ASN A 127 21.07 -35.58 12.08
N GLY A 128 20.12 -35.92 11.21
CA GLY A 128 18.83 -36.49 11.56
C GLY A 128 17.74 -35.47 11.92
N LEU A 129 17.98 -34.18 11.70
CA LEU A 129 17.05 -33.07 11.91
C LEU A 129 16.75 -32.39 10.56
N PRO A 130 15.58 -31.74 10.40
CA PRO A 130 15.28 -30.96 9.20
C PRO A 130 16.31 -29.85 8.96
N ASP A 131 16.82 -29.78 7.73
CA ASP A 131 17.73 -28.71 7.30
C ASP A 131 17.00 -27.35 7.31
N GLN A 132 17.63 -26.35 7.92
CA GLN A 132 17.06 -25.02 8.10
C GLN A 132 17.74 -23.99 7.19
N ASN A 133 16.94 -23.13 6.57
CA ASN A 133 17.38 -21.90 5.95
C ASN A 133 17.76 -20.88 7.03
N ALA A 134 19.05 -20.66 7.26
CA ALA A 134 19.54 -19.82 8.36
C ALA A 134 19.12 -18.34 8.25
N THR A 135 18.81 -17.85 7.04
CA THR A 135 18.39 -16.46 6.82
C THR A 135 16.93 -16.25 7.22
N TRP A 136 16.05 -17.18 6.82
CA TRP A 136 14.60 -17.01 6.95
C TRP A 136 13.99 -17.84 8.09
N GLY A 137 14.73 -18.80 8.65
CA GLY A 137 14.26 -19.68 9.71
C GLY A 137 13.29 -20.77 9.25
N SER A 138 12.97 -20.82 7.96
CA SER A 138 12.22 -21.87 7.28
C SER A 138 13.04 -23.14 7.06
N TYR A 139 12.40 -24.24 6.66
CA TYR A 139 13.01 -25.57 6.58
C TYR A 139 12.83 -26.17 5.19
N PHE A 140 13.91 -26.67 4.60
CA PHE A 140 13.88 -27.21 3.24
C PHE A 140 13.06 -28.50 3.15
N VAL A 141 12.38 -28.70 2.01
CA VAL A 141 11.55 -29.87 1.78
C VAL A 141 11.80 -30.54 0.43
N ASN A 142 11.54 -31.84 0.37
CA ASN A 142 11.38 -32.59 -0.85
C ASN A 142 10.00 -32.29 -1.44
N ALA A 143 9.96 -31.39 -2.41
CA ALA A 143 8.72 -31.03 -3.11
C ALA A 143 8.07 -32.19 -3.88
N GLY A 144 8.76 -33.32 -4.06
CA GLY A 144 8.22 -34.54 -4.67
C GLY A 144 7.52 -35.50 -3.70
N ASP A 145 7.53 -35.22 -2.39
CA ASP A 145 6.86 -36.07 -1.41
C ASP A 145 5.34 -35.82 -1.41
N THR A 146 4.54 -36.89 -1.52
CA THR A 146 3.08 -36.78 -1.57
C THR A 146 2.46 -36.24 -0.27
N THR A 147 3.12 -36.39 0.88
CA THR A 147 2.66 -35.76 2.14
C THR A 147 2.86 -34.25 2.12
N TRP A 148 3.90 -33.76 1.42
CA TRP A 148 4.06 -32.34 1.14
C TRP A 148 3.00 -31.82 0.18
N TRP A 149 2.66 -32.59 -0.85
CA TRP A 149 1.59 -32.23 -1.78
C TRP A 149 0.27 -32.02 -1.05
N GLN A 150 -0.10 -32.94 -0.14
CA GLN A 150 -1.31 -32.79 0.67
C GLN A 150 -1.28 -31.53 1.55
N TYR A 151 -0.12 -31.20 2.11
CA TYR A 151 0.05 -30.00 2.92
C TYR A 151 -0.11 -28.72 2.09
N ILE A 152 0.52 -28.66 0.92
CA ILE A 152 0.44 -27.53 0.00
C ILE A 152 -0.94 -27.39 -0.62
N GLU A 153 -1.60 -28.49 -1.00
CA GLU A 153 -2.98 -28.49 -1.50
C GLU A 153 -3.95 -27.89 -0.48
N ALA A 154 -3.85 -28.29 0.79
CA ALA A 154 -4.72 -27.76 1.83
C ALA A 154 -4.53 -26.24 2.03
N LYS A 155 -3.28 -25.76 1.98
CA LYS A 155 -2.99 -24.31 1.99
C LYS A 155 -3.58 -23.63 0.76
N ALA A 156 -3.31 -24.13 -0.44
CA ALA A 156 -3.78 -23.56 -1.70
C ALA A 156 -5.32 -23.53 -1.79
N ASP A 157 -6.01 -24.59 -1.37
CA ASP A 157 -7.48 -24.64 -1.30
C ASP A 157 -8.04 -23.52 -0.40
N ALA A 158 -7.42 -23.31 0.77
CA ALA A 158 -7.84 -22.24 1.67
C ALA A 158 -7.63 -20.84 1.07
N LEU A 159 -6.53 -20.63 0.34
CA LEU A 159 -6.24 -19.37 -0.34
C LEU A 159 -7.23 -19.10 -1.49
N MET A 160 -7.51 -20.11 -2.32
CA MET A 160 -8.51 -19.98 -3.40
C MET A 160 -9.92 -19.77 -2.82
N ALA A 161 -10.27 -20.45 -1.74
CA ALA A 161 -11.56 -20.26 -1.05
C ALA A 161 -11.70 -18.86 -0.42
N LYS A 162 -10.59 -18.24 0.00
CA LYS A 162 -10.54 -16.86 0.48
C LYS A 162 -10.78 -15.82 -0.64
N GLY A 163 -10.61 -16.22 -1.90
CA GLY A 163 -10.97 -15.43 -3.07
C GLY A 163 -9.80 -14.76 -3.78
N PHE A 164 -8.57 -15.24 -3.57
CA PHE A 164 -7.42 -14.86 -4.40
C PHE A 164 -7.60 -15.32 -5.85
N ASP A 165 -7.05 -14.58 -6.79
CA ASP A 165 -7.05 -14.90 -8.23
C ASP A 165 -5.95 -15.91 -8.59
N GLY A 166 -4.95 -16.04 -7.72
CA GLY A 166 -3.80 -16.89 -7.98
C GLY A 166 -2.86 -17.08 -6.80
N LEU A 167 -1.77 -17.80 -7.07
CA LEU A 167 -0.75 -18.19 -6.11
C LEU A 167 0.63 -17.75 -6.62
N PHE A 168 1.42 -17.17 -5.72
CA PHE A 168 2.83 -16.90 -5.91
C PHE A 168 3.63 -18.00 -5.23
N LEU A 169 4.21 -18.88 -6.05
CA LEU A 169 4.92 -20.08 -5.67
C LEU A 169 6.39 -19.75 -5.41
N ASP A 170 6.72 -19.57 -4.14
CA ASP A 170 8.06 -19.21 -3.70
C ASP A 170 8.93 -20.44 -3.42
N THR A 171 10.24 -20.21 -3.23
CA THR A 171 11.27 -21.19 -2.87
C THR A 171 11.46 -22.33 -3.88
N VAL A 172 11.13 -22.09 -5.15
CA VAL A 172 11.37 -23.05 -6.25
C VAL A 172 12.86 -23.41 -6.37
N ASP A 173 13.74 -22.47 -6.02
CA ASP A 173 15.20 -22.62 -6.02
C ASP A 173 15.73 -23.59 -4.96
N THR A 174 14.92 -24.08 -4.01
CA THR A 174 15.31 -25.22 -3.16
C THR A 174 15.76 -26.41 -4.03
N ALA A 175 15.15 -26.56 -5.20
CA ALA A 175 15.45 -27.61 -6.16
C ALA A 175 16.61 -27.28 -7.13
N ASN A 176 17.41 -26.25 -6.83
CA ASN A 176 18.53 -25.82 -7.65
C ASN A 176 19.52 -26.97 -7.94
N PRO A 177 19.88 -27.23 -9.22
CA PRO A 177 20.82 -28.28 -9.63
C PRO A 177 22.22 -28.23 -8.99
N TRP A 178 22.63 -27.07 -8.47
CA TRP A 178 23.94 -26.87 -7.86
C TRP A 178 23.94 -26.95 -6.33
N GLY A 179 22.77 -27.12 -5.72
CA GLY A 179 22.60 -27.24 -4.27
C GLY A 179 22.59 -28.69 -3.75
N PRO A 180 22.57 -28.89 -2.42
CA PRO A 180 22.51 -30.23 -1.82
C PRO A 180 21.22 -30.98 -2.17
N TYR A 181 20.11 -30.26 -2.39
CA TYR A 181 18.79 -30.83 -2.67
C TYR A 181 18.49 -30.93 -4.17
N TYR A 182 19.53 -30.95 -5.03
CA TYR A 182 19.43 -30.97 -6.49
C TYR A 182 18.54 -32.10 -7.04
N TRP A 183 18.35 -33.18 -6.29
CA TRP A 183 17.55 -34.34 -6.65
C TRP A 183 16.03 -34.06 -6.62
N THR A 184 15.61 -32.98 -5.98
CA THR A 184 14.19 -32.62 -5.80
C THR A 184 13.54 -31.94 -7.01
N TYR A 185 14.32 -31.52 -8.02
CA TYR A 185 13.84 -30.80 -9.22
C TYR A 185 12.67 -31.47 -9.95
N LYS A 186 12.72 -32.80 -10.12
CA LYS A 186 11.60 -33.52 -10.72
C LYS A 186 10.33 -33.38 -9.86
N GLY A 187 10.48 -33.52 -8.55
CA GLY A 187 9.38 -33.39 -7.59
C GLY A 187 8.77 -32.00 -7.59
N MET A 188 9.61 -30.96 -7.61
CA MET A 188 9.18 -29.56 -7.68
C MET A 188 8.40 -29.26 -8.97
N SER A 189 8.92 -29.66 -10.13
CA SER A 189 8.20 -29.52 -11.41
C SER A 189 6.85 -30.24 -11.41
N ASN A 190 6.81 -31.47 -10.89
CA ASN A 190 5.57 -32.24 -10.75
C ASN A 190 4.56 -31.58 -9.80
N LEU A 191 5.01 -30.96 -8.70
CA LEU A 191 4.14 -30.22 -7.79
C LEU A 191 3.52 -28.99 -8.47
N ILE A 192 4.31 -28.23 -9.24
CA ILE A 192 3.82 -27.08 -10.00
C ILE A 192 2.79 -27.53 -11.05
N GLN A 193 3.07 -28.62 -11.78
CA GLN A 193 2.11 -29.24 -12.69
C GLN A 193 0.82 -29.63 -11.96
N HIS A 194 0.94 -30.29 -10.81
CA HIS A 194 -0.20 -30.75 -10.01
C HIS A 194 -1.07 -29.58 -9.53
N LEU A 195 -0.45 -28.47 -9.11
CA LEU A 195 -1.17 -27.24 -8.77
C LEU A 195 -1.91 -26.65 -9.96
N ARG A 196 -1.32 -26.64 -11.16
CA ARG A 196 -2.02 -26.23 -12.39
C ARG A 196 -3.21 -27.13 -12.69
N GLU A 197 -3.04 -28.44 -12.60
CA GLU A 197 -4.13 -29.40 -12.87
C GLU A 197 -5.30 -29.24 -11.88
N ARG A 198 -4.98 -28.93 -10.61
CA ARG A 198 -5.99 -28.68 -9.57
C ARG A 198 -6.69 -27.33 -9.72
N PHE A 199 -5.95 -26.29 -10.09
CA PHE A 199 -6.44 -24.92 -10.22
C PHE A 199 -6.22 -24.39 -11.64
N PRO A 200 -6.95 -24.91 -12.64
CA PRO A 200 -6.68 -24.60 -14.06
C PRO A 200 -6.83 -23.11 -14.39
N GLU A 201 -7.73 -22.41 -13.71
CA GLU A 201 -8.01 -20.99 -13.93
C GLU A 201 -7.18 -20.06 -13.03
N ALA A 202 -6.47 -20.59 -12.04
CA ALA A 202 -5.68 -19.76 -11.13
C ALA A 202 -4.44 -19.21 -11.83
N ILE A 203 -4.08 -17.97 -11.50
CA ILE A 203 -2.82 -17.38 -11.94
C ILE A 203 -1.70 -17.99 -11.11
N LEU A 204 -0.75 -18.70 -11.73
CA LEU A 204 0.42 -19.25 -11.03
C LEU A 204 1.66 -18.48 -11.42
N ILE A 205 2.29 -17.81 -10.45
CA ILE A 205 3.54 -17.08 -10.65
C ILE A 205 4.61 -17.78 -9.82
N VAL A 206 5.73 -18.17 -10.42
CA VAL A 206 6.86 -18.75 -9.66
C VAL A 206 7.88 -17.67 -9.32
N ASN A 207 8.43 -17.71 -8.11
CA ASN A 207 9.65 -16.98 -7.81
C ASN A 207 10.86 -17.78 -8.32
N ARG A 208 11.58 -17.23 -9.29
CA ARG A 208 12.73 -17.86 -9.93
C ARG A 208 12.44 -19.27 -10.47
N GLY A 209 13.22 -20.28 -10.07
CA GLY A 209 13.26 -21.58 -10.75
C GLY A 209 13.89 -21.50 -12.13
N LEU A 210 14.74 -20.50 -12.39
CA LEU A 210 15.20 -20.15 -13.74
C LEU A 210 15.98 -21.28 -14.43
N PHE A 211 16.58 -22.16 -13.64
CA PHE A 211 17.28 -23.34 -14.14
C PHE A 211 16.37 -24.30 -14.92
N TYR A 212 15.03 -24.22 -14.81
CA TYR A 212 14.11 -24.99 -15.67
C TYR A 212 14.09 -24.51 -17.12
N PHE A 213 14.52 -23.26 -17.36
CA PHE A 213 14.54 -22.61 -18.68
C PHE A 213 15.93 -22.63 -19.32
N SER A 214 16.97 -22.97 -18.55
CA SER A 214 18.35 -22.96 -19.05
C SER A 214 18.61 -24.10 -20.05
N PRO A 215 19.19 -23.83 -21.23
CA PRO A 215 19.63 -24.87 -22.15
C PRO A 215 20.88 -25.61 -21.64
N LEU A 216 21.57 -25.11 -20.61
CA LEU A 216 22.79 -25.71 -20.09
C LEU A 216 22.52 -26.96 -19.23
N TRP A 217 21.29 -27.15 -18.78
CA TRP A 217 20.92 -28.26 -17.91
C TRP A 217 19.95 -29.23 -18.61
N TYR A 218 20.41 -29.99 -19.60
CA TYR A 218 19.58 -30.90 -20.42
C TYR A 218 18.62 -31.84 -19.65
N ARG A 219 18.87 -32.10 -18.36
CA ARG A 219 17.98 -32.90 -17.50
C ARG A 219 16.65 -32.19 -17.19
N ASN A 220 16.56 -30.86 -17.36
CA ASN A 220 15.35 -30.07 -17.14
C ASN A 220 14.35 -30.14 -18.29
N THR A 221 14.76 -30.47 -19.52
CA THR A 221 13.90 -30.35 -20.70
C THR A 221 12.57 -31.11 -20.56
N PRO A 222 12.52 -32.34 -20.01
CA PRO A 222 11.26 -33.02 -19.75
C PRO A 222 10.48 -32.50 -18.52
N TYR A 223 11.08 -31.61 -17.73
CA TYR A 223 10.53 -31.06 -16.49
C TYR A 223 10.42 -29.53 -16.54
N ASN A 224 10.44 -28.93 -17.73
CA ASN A 224 10.24 -27.51 -17.90
C ASN A 224 8.86 -27.12 -17.36
N ILE A 225 8.82 -26.10 -16.49
CA ILE A 225 7.61 -25.67 -15.80
C ILE A 225 6.77 -24.68 -16.61
N ARG A 226 7.29 -24.18 -17.75
CA ARG A 226 6.66 -23.18 -18.61
C ARG A 226 5.17 -23.46 -18.92
N PRO A 227 4.75 -24.68 -19.30
CA PRO A 227 3.35 -24.92 -19.65
C PRO A 227 2.36 -24.74 -18.50
N TYR A 228 2.85 -24.74 -17.25
CA TYR A 228 2.04 -24.78 -16.04
C TYR A 228 1.89 -23.42 -15.35
N ILE A 229 2.67 -22.42 -15.75
CA ILE A 229 2.76 -21.13 -15.05
C ILE A 229 2.30 -19.98 -15.92
N ASN A 230 1.73 -18.95 -15.30
CA ASN A 230 1.38 -17.70 -15.97
C ASN A 230 2.48 -16.65 -15.87
N GLY A 231 3.31 -16.73 -14.83
CA GLY A 231 4.39 -15.77 -14.63
C GLY A 231 5.63 -16.35 -14.00
N VAL A 232 6.76 -15.70 -14.28
CA VAL A 232 8.03 -15.89 -13.57
C VAL A 232 8.43 -14.54 -12.99
N LEU A 233 8.64 -14.50 -11.68
CA LEU A 233 9.25 -13.36 -11.01
C LEU A 233 10.76 -13.60 -10.88
N PHE A 234 11.56 -12.68 -11.43
CA PHE A 234 13.01 -12.69 -11.38
C PHE A 234 13.49 -11.73 -10.28
N GLU A 235 13.83 -12.30 -9.14
CA GLU A 235 14.34 -11.60 -7.96
C GLU A 235 15.83 -11.93 -7.78
N GLY A 236 16.76 -11.05 -7.39
CA GLY A 236 16.88 -9.73 -7.97
C GLY A 236 17.67 -9.82 -9.28
N TYR A 237 17.24 -9.05 -10.26
CA TYR A 237 17.81 -9.02 -11.60
C TYR A 237 18.98 -8.03 -11.69
N TYR A 238 18.73 -6.73 -11.52
CA TYR A 238 19.77 -5.69 -11.61
C TYR A 238 20.35 -5.36 -10.24
N THR A 239 19.51 -5.18 -9.22
CA THR A 239 19.96 -4.93 -7.85
C THR A 239 19.79 -6.15 -6.95
N SER A 240 20.60 -6.19 -5.90
CA SER A 240 20.52 -7.14 -4.80
C SER A 240 20.67 -6.38 -3.49
N TRP A 241 20.44 -7.05 -2.37
CA TRP A 241 20.47 -6.42 -1.06
C TRP A 241 21.78 -6.66 -0.31
N ASP A 242 22.37 -5.58 0.22
CA ASP A 242 23.44 -5.63 1.21
C ASP A 242 22.87 -5.42 2.62
N TRP A 243 22.82 -6.50 3.39
CA TRP A 243 22.29 -6.51 4.76
C TRP A 243 23.15 -5.73 5.76
N GLU A 244 24.47 -5.64 5.53
CA GLU A 244 25.36 -4.90 6.44
C GLU A 244 25.22 -3.38 6.20
N ALA A 245 25.08 -2.99 4.94
CA ALA A 245 24.95 -1.59 4.56
C ALA A 245 23.50 -1.06 4.61
N ASP A 246 22.50 -1.92 4.69
CA ASP A 246 21.07 -1.56 4.56
C ASP A 246 20.80 -0.81 3.24
N THR A 247 21.43 -1.24 2.15
CA THR A 247 21.28 -0.63 0.82
C THR A 247 21.15 -1.66 -0.28
N GLY A 248 20.49 -1.26 -1.36
CA GLY A 248 20.53 -1.98 -2.62
C GLY A 248 21.86 -1.72 -3.33
N ILE A 249 22.49 -2.78 -3.81
CA ILE A 249 23.72 -2.75 -4.61
C ILE A 249 23.46 -3.36 -5.98
N VAL A 250 24.31 -3.08 -6.98
CA VAL A 250 24.26 -3.83 -8.24
C VAL A 250 24.50 -5.30 -7.93
N SER A 251 23.64 -6.17 -8.44
CA SER A 251 23.75 -7.61 -8.24
C SER A 251 25.14 -8.08 -8.68
N PRO A 252 25.88 -8.80 -7.83
CA PRO A 252 27.15 -9.41 -8.21
C PRO A 252 27.04 -10.35 -9.43
N TYR A 253 25.82 -10.80 -9.73
CA TYR A 253 25.48 -11.67 -10.84
C TYR A 253 24.86 -10.92 -12.02
N PHE A 254 24.79 -9.59 -12.02
CA PHE A 254 24.07 -8.84 -13.04
C PHE A 254 24.56 -9.14 -14.47
N ASP A 255 25.87 -9.29 -14.67
CA ASP A 255 26.42 -9.66 -15.98
C ASP A 255 25.89 -11.01 -16.47
N ASP A 256 25.75 -12.00 -15.58
CA ASP A 256 25.20 -13.32 -15.91
C ASP A 256 23.68 -13.27 -16.06
N ASN A 257 23.00 -12.53 -15.18
CA ASN A 257 21.56 -12.27 -15.22
C ASN A 257 21.16 -11.69 -16.58
N ARG A 258 21.86 -10.63 -17.03
CA ARG A 258 21.55 -9.92 -18.27
C ARG A 258 21.95 -10.71 -19.51
N ASN A 259 23.14 -11.32 -19.52
CA ASN A 259 23.69 -11.90 -20.75
C ASN A 259 23.36 -13.40 -20.93
N ASN A 260 22.85 -14.08 -19.90
CA ASN A 260 22.46 -15.50 -19.97
C ASN A 260 21.03 -15.73 -19.49
N TRP A 261 20.72 -15.45 -18.22
CA TRP A 261 19.42 -15.82 -17.63
C TRP A 261 18.24 -15.11 -18.30
N ALA A 262 18.33 -13.80 -18.50
CA ALA A 262 17.29 -13.02 -19.18
C ALA A 262 17.02 -13.54 -20.59
N LEU A 263 18.06 -13.94 -21.34
CA LEU A 263 17.90 -14.50 -22.68
C LEU A 263 17.10 -15.81 -22.65
N TRP A 264 17.41 -16.71 -21.72
CA TRP A 264 16.70 -17.99 -21.61
C TRP A 264 15.26 -17.81 -21.13
N VAL A 265 15.05 -16.95 -20.13
CA VAL A 265 13.71 -16.60 -19.63
C VAL A 265 12.87 -15.98 -20.74
N ASN A 266 13.41 -15.04 -21.51
CA ASN A 266 12.69 -14.39 -22.61
C ASN A 266 12.38 -15.34 -23.75
N GLU A 267 13.30 -16.25 -24.09
CA GLU A 267 13.05 -17.26 -25.13
C GLU A 267 11.85 -18.13 -24.73
N GLU A 268 11.81 -18.61 -23.49
CA GLU A 268 10.71 -19.41 -22.97
C GLU A 268 9.41 -18.58 -22.81
N ALA A 269 9.50 -17.34 -22.33
CA ALA A 269 8.36 -16.44 -22.20
C ALA A 269 7.68 -16.13 -23.56
N SER A 270 8.47 -16.07 -24.65
CA SER A 270 7.97 -15.75 -25.99
C SER A 270 7.28 -16.90 -26.72
N GLN A 271 7.34 -18.12 -26.17
CA GLN A 271 6.68 -19.29 -26.77
C GLN A 271 5.15 -19.17 -26.70
N PRO A 272 4.38 -19.89 -27.53
CA PRO A 272 2.91 -19.81 -27.54
C PRO A 272 2.24 -20.12 -26.19
N ASP A 273 2.83 -21.04 -25.43
CA ASP A 273 2.48 -21.40 -24.05
C ASP A 273 3.47 -20.82 -23.02
N GLY A 274 4.09 -19.67 -23.35
CA GLY A 274 4.97 -18.91 -22.48
C GLY A 274 4.23 -18.18 -21.35
N PHE A 275 4.94 -17.26 -20.69
CA PHE A 275 4.49 -16.61 -19.45
C PHE A 275 4.88 -15.12 -19.42
N THR A 276 4.27 -14.38 -18.52
CA THR A 276 4.65 -13.00 -18.20
C THR A 276 5.90 -12.98 -17.32
N VAL A 277 6.84 -12.07 -17.57
CA VAL A 277 8.02 -11.91 -16.71
C VAL A 277 7.86 -10.66 -15.84
N LEU A 278 8.12 -10.83 -14.54
CA LEU A 278 8.11 -9.76 -13.54
C LEU A 278 9.53 -9.65 -12.94
N ALA A 279 10.03 -8.45 -12.74
CA ALA A 279 11.30 -8.20 -12.05
C ALA A 279 11.06 -7.57 -10.68
N LEU A 280 11.63 -8.15 -9.63
CA LEU A 280 11.59 -7.63 -8.27
C LEU A 280 13.00 -7.32 -7.80
N ASP A 281 13.28 -6.04 -7.61
CA ASP A 281 14.60 -5.55 -7.22
C ASP A 281 14.51 -4.71 -5.94
N TYR A 282 15.65 -4.57 -5.26
CA TYR A 282 15.70 -3.97 -3.93
C TYR A 282 16.55 -2.70 -3.89
N LEU A 283 15.97 -1.62 -3.35
CA LEU A 283 16.64 -0.34 -3.09
C LEU A 283 16.09 0.26 -1.79
N ASN A 284 16.97 0.82 -0.96
CA ASN A 284 16.54 1.62 0.18
C ASN A 284 16.11 3.00 -0.32
N PRO A 285 14.85 3.45 -0.11
CA PRO A 285 14.40 4.78 -0.54
C PRO A 285 15.22 5.95 0.01
N SER A 286 15.98 5.73 1.09
CA SER A 286 16.83 6.74 1.72
C SER A 286 18.29 6.69 1.24
N GLN A 287 18.69 5.73 0.40
CA GLN A 287 20.09 5.63 -0.03
C GLN A 287 20.45 6.72 -1.05
N ALA A 288 21.66 7.26 -0.96
CA ALA A 288 22.09 8.36 -1.82
C ALA A 288 22.11 8.01 -3.32
N SER A 289 22.26 6.73 -3.66
CA SER A 289 22.26 6.22 -5.04
C SER A 289 20.89 5.78 -5.54
N TYR A 290 19.79 6.00 -4.79
CA TYR A 290 18.46 5.49 -5.13
C TYR A 290 18.05 5.85 -6.57
N GLU A 291 18.06 7.13 -6.92
CA GLU A 291 17.62 7.61 -8.24
C GLU A 291 18.46 7.03 -9.38
N SER A 292 19.80 7.04 -9.25
CA SER A 292 20.67 6.54 -10.32
C SER A 292 20.57 5.03 -10.49
N MET A 293 20.34 4.28 -9.41
CA MET A 293 20.15 2.84 -9.48
C MET A 293 18.75 2.48 -10.00
N LEU A 294 17.71 3.21 -9.61
CA LEU A 294 16.35 3.03 -10.13
C LEU A 294 16.30 3.23 -11.65
N ILE A 295 16.91 4.30 -12.17
CA ILE A 295 16.98 4.56 -13.62
C ILE A 295 17.63 3.39 -14.37
N ASN A 296 18.75 2.86 -13.86
CA ASN A 296 19.40 1.71 -14.49
C ASN A 296 18.54 0.44 -14.38
N GLN A 297 17.90 0.22 -13.24
CA GLN A 297 16.99 -0.91 -13.04
C GLN A 297 15.87 -0.89 -14.08
N ILE A 298 15.22 0.25 -14.27
CA ILE A 298 14.13 0.44 -15.24
C ILE A 298 14.65 0.25 -16.67
N GLN A 299 15.82 0.82 -16.99
CA GLN A 299 16.46 0.61 -18.29
C GLN A 299 16.65 -0.88 -18.58
N TYR A 300 17.16 -1.66 -17.62
CA TYR A 300 17.46 -3.07 -17.84
C TYR A 300 16.26 -4.00 -17.74
N THR A 301 15.17 -3.60 -17.08
CA THR A 301 13.97 -4.45 -16.92
C THR A 301 12.88 -4.03 -17.91
N LEU A 302 12.31 -2.85 -17.73
CA LEU A 302 11.18 -2.36 -18.51
C LEU A 302 11.58 -2.04 -19.96
N ILE A 303 12.70 -1.33 -20.17
CA ILE A 303 13.07 -0.82 -21.49
C ILE A 303 13.75 -1.89 -22.36
N GLU A 304 14.74 -2.61 -21.82
CA GLU A 304 15.48 -3.62 -22.58
C GLU A 304 14.73 -4.95 -22.70
N ASN A 305 14.02 -5.38 -21.66
CA ASN A 305 13.41 -6.71 -21.61
C ASN A 305 11.88 -6.70 -21.69
N HIS A 306 11.22 -5.53 -21.58
CA HIS A 306 9.75 -5.41 -21.59
C HIS A 306 9.08 -6.25 -20.49
N TRP A 307 9.71 -6.29 -19.31
CA TRP A 307 9.16 -6.97 -18.13
C TRP A 307 8.32 -6.00 -17.30
N LEU A 308 7.31 -6.51 -16.59
CA LEU A 308 6.74 -5.77 -15.46
C LEU A 308 7.84 -5.61 -14.41
N SER A 309 7.92 -4.45 -13.76
CA SER A 309 9.01 -4.15 -12.84
C SER A 309 8.51 -3.52 -11.54
N TYR A 310 9.08 -3.95 -10.42
CA TYR A 310 8.82 -3.37 -9.12
C TYR A 310 10.12 -3.28 -8.31
N VAL A 311 10.34 -2.12 -7.68
CA VAL A 311 11.53 -1.86 -6.87
C VAL A 311 11.12 -1.36 -5.50
N THR A 312 11.55 -2.06 -4.45
CA THR A 312 11.11 -1.74 -3.09
C THR A 312 12.18 -2.04 -2.03
N TYR A 313 11.84 -1.84 -0.76
CA TYR A 313 12.68 -2.22 0.38
C TYR A 313 12.63 -3.73 0.63
N ILE A 314 13.74 -4.32 1.11
CA ILE A 314 13.92 -5.78 1.23
C ILE A 314 12.86 -6.50 2.07
N LEU A 315 12.24 -5.79 3.03
CA LEU A 315 11.22 -6.37 3.90
C LEU A 315 9.83 -6.46 3.24
N LEU A 316 9.66 -5.89 2.04
CA LEU A 316 8.39 -5.89 1.31
C LEU A 316 7.23 -5.27 2.12
N ASP A 317 7.53 -4.41 3.08
CA ASP A 317 6.55 -3.81 4.00
C ASP A 317 6.23 -2.34 3.68
N THR A 318 6.76 -1.85 2.55
CA THR A 318 6.66 -0.47 2.09
C THR A 318 6.18 -0.42 0.64
N ILE A 319 5.12 0.34 0.37
CA ILE A 319 4.70 0.65 -1.00
C ILE A 319 5.60 1.77 -1.54
N THR A 320 6.13 1.55 -2.73
CA THR A 320 7.02 2.47 -3.44
C THR A 320 6.44 2.74 -4.82
N TYR A 321 6.62 3.96 -5.32
CA TYR A 321 6.15 4.37 -6.64
C TYR A 321 7.31 4.68 -7.60
N GLY A 322 8.49 4.07 -7.34
CA GLY A 322 9.70 4.33 -8.12
C GLY A 322 9.50 4.00 -9.60
N VAL A 323 9.14 2.75 -9.92
CA VAL A 323 8.83 2.34 -11.30
C VAL A 323 7.54 2.99 -11.80
N PHE A 324 6.51 3.02 -10.95
CA PHE A 324 5.19 3.59 -11.22
C PHE A 324 5.23 5.06 -11.73
N HIS A 325 6.18 5.88 -11.23
CA HIS A 325 6.42 7.26 -11.70
C HIS A 325 7.60 7.37 -12.68
N ASN A 326 7.97 6.31 -13.39
CA ASN A 326 9.06 6.35 -14.37
C ASN A 326 8.75 5.51 -15.61
N HIS A 327 7.46 5.41 -15.97
CA HIS A 327 7.05 4.84 -17.25
C HIS A 327 7.46 5.77 -18.40
N LEU A 328 7.65 5.19 -19.60
CA LEU A 328 7.98 5.97 -20.80
C LEU A 328 6.89 6.98 -21.16
N GLU A 329 5.63 6.58 -21.00
CA GLU A 329 4.46 7.43 -21.11
C GLU A 329 3.80 7.52 -19.75
N ASP A 330 3.48 8.74 -19.33
CA ASP A 330 2.76 8.95 -18.09
C ASP A 330 1.28 8.60 -18.25
N ARG A 331 0.86 7.55 -17.56
CA ARG A 331 -0.51 7.02 -17.54
C ARG A 331 -1.08 6.97 -16.14
N ASN A 332 -0.26 7.30 -15.16
CA ASN A 332 -0.54 7.06 -13.77
C ASN A 332 -0.95 8.38 -13.10
N PRO A 333 -1.94 8.36 -12.18
CA PRO A 333 -2.27 9.55 -11.43
C PRO A 333 -1.16 9.89 -10.42
N PRO A 334 -1.08 11.17 -9.98
CA PRO A 334 -0.22 11.54 -8.87
C PRO A 334 -0.51 10.72 -7.62
N THR A 335 0.54 10.38 -6.87
CA THR A 335 0.41 9.63 -5.61
C THR A 335 0.77 10.50 -4.41
N TRP A 336 0.15 10.19 -3.27
CA TRP A 336 0.32 10.98 -2.04
C TRP A 336 1.57 10.54 -1.29
N LYS A 337 2.59 11.40 -1.17
CA LYS A 337 3.81 11.12 -0.37
C LYS A 337 3.55 11.00 1.13
N SER A 338 2.44 11.58 1.60
CA SER A 338 2.17 11.81 3.02
C SER A 338 0.72 11.45 3.35
N HIS A 339 -0.11 12.43 3.73
CA HIS A 339 -1.54 12.22 3.95
C HIS A 339 -2.27 12.15 2.60
N ILE A 340 -3.22 11.23 2.46
CA ILE A 340 -4.06 11.15 1.26
C ILE A 340 -5.12 12.27 1.35
N GLY A 341 -5.18 13.15 0.35
CA GLY A 341 -6.17 14.22 0.28
C GLY A 341 -5.96 15.30 1.35
N ILE A 342 -7.07 15.73 1.97
CA ILE A 342 -7.07 16.84 2.95
C ILE A 342 -6.65 16.32 4.33
N TYR A 343 -5.63 16.95 4.90
CA TYR A 343 -5.22 16.74 6.29
C TYR A 343 -6.01 17.61 7.27
N ASN A 344 -6.21 18.89 6.95
CA ASN A 344 -6.92 19.82 7.84
C ASN A 344 -7.55 20.99 7.06
N VAL A 345 -8.64 21.55 7.60
CA VAL A 345 -9.23 22.80 7.13
C VAL A 345 -9.52 23.71 8.32
N THR A 346 -9.09 24.97 8.26
CA THR A 346 -9.27 25.93 9.35
C THR A 346 -9.82 27.26 8.83
N SER A 347 -10.81 27.84 9.51
CA SER A 347 -11.34 29.16 9.18
C SER A 347 -10.40 30.27 9.64
N ILE A 348 -10.11 31.24 8.76
CA ILE A 348 -9.23 32.38 9.00
C ILE A 348 -9.88 33.65 8.43
N GLY A 349 -10.60 34.38 9.28
CA GLY A 349 -11.33 35.59 8.85
C GLY A 349 -12.36 35.26 7.78
N ASP A 350 -12.24 35.89 6.60
CA ASP A 350 -13.11 35.67 5.44
C ASP A 350 -12.58 34.57 4.49
N SER A 351 -11.60 33.79 4.95
CA SER A 351 -10.94 32.73 4.18
C SER A 351 -10.91 31.41 4.94
N ILE A 352 -10.66 30.33 4.24
CA ILE A 352 -10.24 29.06 4.84
C ILE A 352 -8.80 28.73 4.41
N GLU A 353 -8.08 28.13 5.34
CA GLU A 353 -6.83 27.46 5.07
C GLU A 353 -7.11 25.97 4.88
N VAL A 354 -6.70 25.45 3.73
CA VAL A 354 -6.75 24.02 3.42
C VAL A 354 -5.32 23.50 3.46
N VAL A 355 -5.10 22.43 4.22
CA VAL A 355 -3.83 21.71 4.29
C VAL A 355 -4.06 20.34 3.67
N ALA A 356 -3.45 20.08 2.53
CA ALA A 356 -3.47 18.75 1.89
C ALA A 356 -2.11 18.09 2.03
N GLY A 357 -2.09 16.75 1.96
CA GLY A 357 -0.82 16.05 1.85
C GLY A 357 -0.03 16.49 0.61
N LEU A 358 1.27 16.30 0.64
CA LEU A 358 2.09 16.47 -0.55
C LEU A 358 1.91 15.26 -1.47
N ALA A 359 1.56 15.50 -2.72
CA ALA A 359 1.52 14.53 -3.81
C ALA A 359 2.67 14.77 -4.80
N GLU A 360 3.12 13.70 -5.44
CA GLU A 360 4.20 13.67 -6.42
C GLU A 360 3.80 12.84 -7.64
N ASP A 361 4.48 13.10 -8.75
CA ASP A 361 4.16 12.53 -10.05
C ASP A 361 5.35 12.68 -11.01
N GLN A 362 5.38 11.88 -12.08
CA GLN A 362 6.43 11.92 -13.10
C GLN A 362 6.33 13.10 -14.07
N THR A 363 5.14 13.69 -14.23
CA THR A 363 4.88 14.85 -15.08
C THR A 363 4.52 16.09 -14.24
N PRO A 364 5.51 16.77 -13.65
CA PRO A 364 5.26 18.00 -12.90
C PRO A 364 4.81 19.15 -13.82
N PRO A 365 4.10 20.17 -13.28
CA PRO A 365 3.73 20.32 -11.87
C PRO A 365 2.48 19.50 -11.50
N VAL A 366 2.47 18.95 -10.28
CA VAL A 366 1.25 18.42 -9.65
C VAL A 366 0.34 19.58 -9.23
N ASN A 367 -0.89 19.56 -9.73
CA ASN A 367 -1.94 20.53 -9.47
C ASN A 367 -2.93 19.98 -8.44
N TYR A 368 -3.46 20.83 -7.57
CA TYR A 368 -4.46 20.43 -6.57
C TYR A 368 -5.82 21.04 -6.91
N TYR A 369 -6.87 20.26 -6.79
CA TYR A 369 -8.25 20.68 -7.02
C TYR A 369 -9.07 20.42 -5.76
N LEU A 370 -9.74 21.46 -5.26
CA LEU A 370 -10.73 21.35 -4.19
C LEU A 370 -12.10 21.16 -4.82
N TYR A 371 -12.80 20.12 -4.39
CA TYR A 371 -14.21 19.87 -4.65
C TYR A 371 -15.02 20.18 -3.39
N LEU A 372 -16.15 20.88 -3.54
CA LEU A 372 -16.97 21.39 -2.44
C LEU A 372 -18.45 21.12 -2.71
N SER A 373 -19.19 20.69 -1.69
CA SER A 373 -20.66 20.56 -1.76
C SER A 373 -21.31 20.82 -0.41
N SER A 374 -22.58 21.25 -0.40
CA SER A 374 -23.37 21.43 0.82
C SER A 374 -23.92 20.10 1.38
N THR A 375 -23.80 19.01 0.61
CA THR A 375 -24.12 17.64 1.03
C THR A 375 -22.92 16.72 0.83
N PRO A 376 -22.80 15.60 1.58
CA PRO A 376 -21.75 14.61 1.32
C PRO A 376 -21.81 14.07 -0.11
N PHE A 377 -20.65 13.75 -0.68
CA PHE A 377 -20.48 13.22 -2.03
C PHE A 377 -19.32 12.22 -2.09
N ASN A 378 -19.31 11.34 -3.08
CA ASN A 378 -18.27 10.29 -3.20
C ASN A 378 -17.33 10.51 -4.38
N VAL A 379 -17.76 11.24 -5.41
CA VAL A 379 -16.99 11.50 -6.63
C VAL A 379 -17.01 12.98 -7.00
N PRO A 380 -15.96 13.51 -7.67
CA PRO A 380 -15.87 14.91 -8.08
C PRO A 380 -17.07 15.45 -8.85
N GLU A 381 -17.71 14.60 -9.68
CA GLU A 381 -18.85 14.97 -10.52
C GLU A 381 -20.12 15.31 -9.71
N GLU A 382 -20.19 14.86 -8.46
CA GLU A 382 -21.27 15.16 -7.51
C GLU A 382 -21.06 16.48 -6.76
N ALA A 383 -19.88 17.10 -6.86
CA ALA A 383 -19.57 18.34 -6.18
C ALA A 383 -20.34 19.54 -6.79
N GLU A 384 -20.74 20.49 -5.93
CA GLU A 384 -21.41 21.72 -6.37
C GLU A 384 -20.44 22.71 -7.03
N ASP A 385 -19.18 22.72 -6.59
CA ASP A 385 -18.13 23.59 -7.10
C ASP A 385 -16.77 22.90 -7.09
N SER A 386 -15.87 23.37 -7.96
CA SER A 386 -14.48 22.93 -8.02
C SER A 386 -13.52 24.11 -8.21
N ILE A 387 -12.43 24.12 -7.45
CA ILE A 387 -11.47 25.22 -7.40
C ILE A 387 -10.07 24.65 -7.58
N ARG A 388 -9.35 25.08 -8.63
CA ARG A 388 -7.91 24.83 -8.74
C ARG A 388 -7.18 25.61 -7.64
N LEU A 389 -6.49 24.89 -6.76
CA LEU A 389 -5.75 25.46 -5.66
C LEU A 389 -4.33 25.85 -6.10
N VAL A 390 -3.86 26.99 -5.60
CA VAL A 390 -2.48 27.45 -5.76
C VAL A 390 -1.83 27.50 -4.38
N PRO A 391 -0.79 26.69 -4.12
CA PRO A 391 -0.18 26.66 -2.80
C PRO A 391 0.56 27.97 -2.52
N TYR A 392 0.36 28.54 -1.34
CA TYR A 392 1.17 29.68 -0.87
C TYR A 392 2.42 29.22 -0.10
N SER A 393 2.43 27.97 0.36
CA SER A 393 3.55 27.34 1.04
C SER A 393 3.51 25.83 0.81
N ILE A 394 4.69 25.21 0.76
CA ILE A 394 4.88 23.76 0.66
C ILE A 394 5.95 23.37 1.69
N SER A 395 5.69 22.31 2.44
CA SER A 395 6.64 21.65 3.34
C SER A 395 7.01 20.27 2.79
N ASN A 396 7.85 19.52 3.51
CA ASN A 396 8.22 18.16 3.10
C ASN A 396 7.03 17.18 3.07
N SER A 397 5.91 17.50 3.72
CA SER A 397 4.76 16.59 3.86
C SER A 397 3.42 17.23 3.51
N TYR A 398 3.33 18.55 3.34
CA TYR A 398 2.04 19.21 3.15
C TYR A 398 2.13 20.39 2.21
N ALA A 399 1.07 20.60 1.44
CA ALA A 399 0.82 21.81 0.67
C ALA A 399 -0.27 22.64 1.36
N TYR A 400 -0.04 23.95 1.43
CA TYR A 400 -0.91 24.89 2.14
C TYR A 400 -1.57 25.86 1.17
N PHE A 401 -2.89 25.96 1.26
CA PHE A 401 -3.72 26.77 0.37
C PHE A 401 -4.57 27.73 1.17
N ARG A 402 -4.86 28.90 0.59
CA ARG A 402 -5.80 29.85 1.16
C ARG A 402 -6.80 30.29 0.11
N ILE A 403 -8.08 30.07 0.40
CA ILE A 403 -9.19 30.42 -0.50
C ILE A 403 -10.29 31.16 0.27
N PRO A 404 -11.16 31.93 -0.42
CA PRO A 404 -12.30 32.55 0.24
C PRO A 404 -13.19 31.50 0.94
N ALA A 405 -13.68 31.83 2.13
CA ALA A 405 -14.60 30.94 2.84
C ALA A 405 -15.94 30.85 2.08
N PRO A 406 -16.55 29.65 1.98
CA PRO A 406 -17.88 29.53 1.41
C PRO A 406 -18.92 30.26 2.30
N PRO A 407 -20.16 30.49 1.80
CA PRO A 407 -21.24 31.07 2.61
C PRO A 407 -21.45 30.38 3.97
N SER A 408 -22.22 31.00 4.86
CA SER A 408 -22.50 30.36 6.16
C SER A 408 -23.28 29.06 5.93
N GLY A 409 -22.78 27.96 6.47
CA GLY A 409 -23.37 26.64 6.29
C GLY A 409 -22.38 25.51 6.57
N THR A 410 -22.87 24.28 6.50
CA THR A 410 -22.03 23.08 6.52
C THR A 410 -21.67 22.71 5.09
N TYR A 411 -20.40 22.38 4.88
CA TYR A 411 -19.86 21.97 3.59
C TYR A 411 -18.98 20.73 3.77
N TYR A 412 -18.91 19.92 2.72
CA TYR A 412 -18.01 18.79 2.60
C TYR A 412 -16.96 19.11 1.54
N LEU A 413 -15.70 18.85 1.87
CA LEU A 413 -14.55 19.23 1.05
C LEU A 413 -13.72 18.00 0.72
N MET A 414 -13.27 17.89 -0.53
CA MET A 414 -12.32 16.87 -1.01
C MET A 414 -11.20 17.56 -1.79
N VAL A 415 -9.95 17.12 -1.60
CA VAL A 415 -8.83 17.58 -2.45
C VAL A 415 -8.27 16.40 -3.22
N ARG A 416 -8.15 16.57 -4.53
CA ARG A 416 -7.43 15.66 -5.43
C ARG A 416 -6.22 16.34 -6.07
N ALA A 417 -5.22 15.53 -6.37
CA ALA A 417 -4.03 15.86 -7.11
C ALA A 417 -4.19 15.41 -8.58
N ARG A 418 -3.76 16.27 -9.50
CA ARG A 418 -3.81 16.06 -10.94
C ARG A 418 -2.45 16.41 -11.54
N ASP A 419 -1.93 15.57 -12.41
CA ASP A 419 -0.65 15.83 -13.09
C ASP A 419 -0.77 16.93 -14.16
N ASN A 420 0.26 17.05 -14.98
CA ASN A 420 0.29 17.94 -16.13
C ASN A 420 0.46 17.20 -17.47
N CYS A 421 0.18 15.88 -17.53
CA CYS A 421 0.20 15.14 -18.78
C CYS A 421 -1.04 15.48 -19.65
N THR A 422 -1.12 14.91 -20.86
CA THR A 422 -2.22 15.20 -21.79
C THR A 422 -2.74 13.92 -22.44
N PRO A 423 -3.98 13.47 -22.12
CA PRO A 423 -4.90 14.04 -21.13
C PRO A 423 -4.33 13.93 -19.70
N PRO A 424 -4.70 14.81 -18.75
CA PRO A 424 -4.16 14.76 -17.39
C PRO A 424 -4.78 13.61 -16.58
N ASN A 425 -3.99 12.95 -15.73
CA ASN A 425 -4.49 11.97 -14.78
C ASN A 425 -4.75 12.64 -13.42
N GLU A 426 -5.83 12.23 -12.76
CA GLU A 426 -6.22 12.72 -11.44
C GLU A 426 -6.36 11.54 -10.47
N ASP A 427 -5.87 11.72 -9.25
CA ASP A 427 -5.94 10.68 -8.22
C ASP A 427 -7.40 10.38 -7.83
N LYS A 428 -7.62 9.16 -7.32
CA LYS A 428 -8.97 8.63 -7.08
C LYS A 428 -9.44 8.75 -5.63
N ASN A 429 -8.75 9.48 -4.75
CA ASN A 429 -9.15 9.56 -3.34
C ASN A 429 -10.55 10.17 -3.16
N THR A 430 -11.27 9.71 -2.14
CA THR A 430 -12.64 10.15 -1.83
C THR A 430 -12.75 10.74 -0.42
N ARG A 431 -11.63 11.15 0.17
CA ARG A 431 -11.60 11.61 1.57
C ARG A 431 -12.28 12.97 1.71
N LEU A 432 -13.36 12.99 2.48
CA LEU A 432 -14.09 14.19 2.85
C LEU A 432 -13.68 14.73 4.22
N ILE A 433 -13.62 16.05 4.33
CA ILE A 433 -13.65 16.75 5.62
C ILE A 433 -14.88 17.65 5.68
N GLU A 434 -15.55 17.66 6.83
CA GLU A 434 -16.66 18.57 7.10
C GLU A 434 -16.12 19.94 7.55
N LEU A 435 -16.63 21.00 6.93
CA LEU A 435 -16.39 22.39 7.29
C LEU A 435 -17.69 23.04 7.72
N ILE A 436 -17.74 23.54 8.95
CA ILE A 436 -18.77 24.48 9.38
C ILE A 436 -18.26 25.89 9.07
N SER A 437 -18.68 26.42 7.93
CA SER A 437 -18.37 27.79 7.56
C SER A 437 -19.28 28.73 8.33
N THR A 438 -18.70 29.54 9.20
CA THR A 438 -19.37 30.71 9.77
C THR A 438 -18.85 31.90 8.98
N ASN A 439 -19.61 32.35 7.98
CA ASN A 439 -19.28 33.60 7.30
C ASN A 439 -19.41 34.71 8.35
N LEU A 440 -18.28 35.16 8.91
CA LEU A 440 -18.21 36.29 9.84
C LEU A 440 -18.46 37.62 9.11
N LYS A 441 -19.46 37.67 8.23
CA LYS A 441 -20.09 38.94 7.87
C LYS A 441 -20.71 39.61 9.09
N GLU A 442 -21.01 38.82 10.13
CA GLU A 442 -21.12 39.34 11.48
C GLU A 442 -19.76 39.18 12.17
N LYS A 443 -18.88 40.17 11.95
CA LYS A 443 -17.76 40.41 12.87
C LYS A 443 -18.33 40.33 14.29
N PRO A 444 -17.75 39.54 15.22
CA PRO A 444 -17.87 39.89 16.62
C PRO A 444 -17.31 41.31 16.68
N LYS A 445 -18.14 42.29 17.01
CA LYS A 445 -17.64 43.62 17.35
C LYS A 445 -16.84 43.44 18.64
N SER A 446 -15.56 43.14 18.48
CA SER A 446 -14.53 43.10 19.52
C SER A 446 -14.67 41.96 20.53
N VAL A 447 -13.70 41.03 20.54
CA VAL A 447 -13.37 40.27 21.75
C VAL A 447 -12.29 41.07 22.47
N VAL A 448 -12.59 41.57 23.68
CA VAL A 448 -11.58 42.22 24.53
C VAL A 448 -11.34 41.33 25.74
N ILE A 449 -10.15 40.73 25.81
CA ILE A 449 -9.68 40.00 26.99
C ILE A 449 -8.89 41.01 27.85
N PHE A 450 -9.36 41.27 29.07
CA PHE A 450 -8.62 42.10 30.03
C PHE A 450 -7.80 41.20 30.96
N GLU A 451 -6.48 41.21 30.82
CA GLU A 451 -5.59 40.81 31.90
C GLU A 451 -5.56 41.94 32.94
N LYS A 452 -6.15 41.70 34.12
CA LYS A 452 -5.97 42.48 35.37
C LYS A 452 -5.75 43.99 35.18
N GLY A 453 -6.84 44.75 35.11
CA GLY A 453 -6.75 46.21 35.21
C GLY A 453 -8.12 46.84 34.99
N VAL A 454 -8.39 47.91 35.74
CA VAL A 454 -9.64 48.66 35.74
C VAL A 454 -10.07 49.04 34.31
N VAL A 455 -11.31 48.73 33.95
CA VAL A 455 -11.90 49.12 32.66
C VAL A 455 -12.49 50.51 32.81
N ASP A 456 -11.87 51.51 32.17
CA ASP A 456 -12.40 52.87 32.10
C ASP A 456 -13.52 52.95 31.02
N PRO A 457 -14.77 53.23 31.41
CA PRO A 457 -15.88 53.34 30.48
C PRO A 457 -15.72 54.48 29.45
N GLU A 458 -15.01 55.56 29.76
CA GLU A 458 -14.74 56.64 28.79
C GLU A 458 -13.76 56.20 27.70
N ILE A 459 -12.82 55.31 28.02
CA ILE A 459 -11.91 54.73 27.02
C ILE A 459 -12.69 53.83 26.06
N LEU A 460 -13.64 53.04 26.57
CA LEU A 460 -14.53 52.21 25.75
C LEU A 460 -15.43 53.04 24.82
N LEU A 461 -16.03 54.12 25.34
CA LEU A 461 -16.89 55.02 24.56
C LEU A 461 -16.12 55.79 23.47
N ARG A 462 -14.86 56.19 23.75
CA ARG A 462 -14.00 56.87 22.76
C ARG A 462 -13.47 55.95 21.66
N HIS A 463 -13.17 54.69 21.99
CA HIS A 463 -12.62 53.74 21.00
C HIS A 463 -13.68 53.10 20.13
N PHE A 464 -14.88 52.86 20.68
CA PHE A 464 -15.87 52.03 20.02
C PHE A 464 -17.17 52.80 19.64
N GLY A 465 -17.42 54.00 20.19
CA GLY A 465 -18.65 54.78 19.95
C GLY A 465 -19.75 54.50 20.98
N THR A 466 -20.98 54.97 20.72
CA THR A 466 -22.16 54.76 21.59
C THR A 466 -22.73 53.35 21.41
N PHE A 467 -22.69 52.54 22.46
CA PHE A 467 -23.41 51.26 22.54
C PHE A 467 -24.47 51.34 23.63
N GLU A 468 -25.60 50.68 23.39
CA GLU A 468 -26.67 50.58 24.39
C GLU A 468 -26.35 49.54 25.46
N ASN A 469 -25.61 48.48 25.11
CA ASN A 469 -25.27 47.38 26.01
C ASN A 469 -23.82 46.89 25.80
N LEU A 470 -23.17 46.44 26.88
CA LEU A 470 -21.91 45.69 26.85
C LEU A 470 -22.17 44.27 27.36
N GLU A 471 -21.77 43.26 26.58
CA GLU A 471 -21.88 41.85 26.93
C GLU A 471 -20.49 41.20 26.98
N ILE A 472 -20.20 40.45 28.04
CA ILE A 472 -18.94 39.72 28.23
C ILE A 472 -19.29 38.24 28.35
N TYR A 473 -18.56 37.39 27.65
CA TYR A 473 -18.77 35.95 27.60
C TYR A 473 -17.57 35.19 28.20
N THR A 474 -17.80 34.00 28.74
CA THR A 474 -16.73 33.08 29.15
C THR A 474 -15.98 32.52 27.93
N PRO A 475 -14.78 31.94 28.10
CA PRO A 475 -14.08 31.22 27.04
C PRO A 475 -14.88 30.05 26.44
N THR A 476 -15.89 29.56 27.17
CA THR A 476 -16.83 28.50 26.75
C THR A 476 -18.11 29.04 26.09
N GLY A 477 -18.23 30.35 25.89
CA GLY A 477 -19.34 30.99 25.18
C GLY A 477 -20.59 31.29 26.03
N GLN A 478 -20.54 31.16 27.36
CA GLN A 478 -21.65 31.55 28.23
C GLN A 478 -21.63 33.04 28.56
N LEU A 479 -22.80 33.69 28.60
CA LEU A 479 -22.91 35.11 28.97
C LEU A 479 -22.52 35.31 30.45
N PHE A 480 -21.43 36.04 30.67
CA PHE A 480 -20.81 36.30 31.98
C PHE A 480 -21.09 37.71 32.53
N LEU A 481 -21.41 38.69 31.70
CA LEU A 481 -21.80 40.01 32.19
C LEU A 481 -22.64 40.75 31.16
N LYS A 482 -23.72 41.41 31.60
CA LYS A 482 -24.44 42.38 30.78
C LYS A 482 -24.59 43.72 31.50
N ILE A 483 -24.10 44.78 30.88
CA ILE A 483 -24.19 46.16 31.39
C ILE A 483 -25.04 46.98 30.43
N ASP A 484 -26.09 47.61 30.95
CA ASP A 484 -26.80 48.68 30.26
C ASP A 484 -26.04 49.99 30.50
N LEU A 485 -25.45 50.51 29.43
CA LEU A 485 -24.59 51.69 29.48
C LEU A 485 -25.39 52.99 29.48
N VAL A 486 -26.68 52.95 29.11
CA VAL A 486 -27.60 54.09 29.10
C VAL A 486 -28.15 54.33 30.51
N SER A 487 -28.61 53.27 31.18
CA SER A 487 -29.13 53.37 32.54
C SER A 487 -28.06 53.20 33.63
N LYS A 488 -26.83 52.85 33.23
CA LYS A 488 -25.68 52.53 34.10
C LYS A 488 -26.00 51.41 35.11
N LYS A 489 -26.89 50.48 34.75
CA LYS A 489 -27.31 49.36 35.58
C LYS A 489 -26.75 48.05 35.04
N LEU A 490 -26.33 47.18 35.98
CA LEU A 490 -26.04 45.79 35.65
C LEU A 490 -27.37 45.04 35.51
N LEU A 491 -27.57 44.33 34.41
CA LEU A 491 -28.89 43.76 34.10
C LEU A 491 -29.08 42.31 34.58
N MET A 492 -28.05 41.45 34.61
CA MET A 492 -28.14 40.13 35.26
C MET A 492 -26.85 39.29 35.20
N LEU A 493 -26.77 38.32 36.13
CA LEU A 493 -26.09 37.04 35.98
C LEU A 493 -27.02 35.91 36.43
N PRO A 494 -27.03 34.73 35.79
CA PRO A 494 -27.55 33.54 36.42
C PRO A 494 -26.62 33.23 37.61
N ASP A 495 -27.19 32.82 38.74
CA ASP A 495 -26.45 32.32 39.90
C ASP A 495 -26.04 33.39 40.94
N GLY A 496 -27.02 34.18 41.39
CA GLY A 496 -27.24 34.37 42.83
C GLY A 496 -26.20 35.08 43.71
N VAL A 497 -25.53 36.16 43.26
CA VAL A 497 -24.71 37.01 44.14
C VAL A 497 -25.25 38.45 44.23
N PHE A 498 -25.53 38.91 45.46
CA PHE A 498 -26.01 40.28 45.76
C PHE A 498 -24.88 41.22 46.21
N PHE A 499 -25.02 42.51 45.86
CA PHE A 499 -23.99 43.56 45.95
C PHE A 499 -23.77 44.20 47.33
N GLY A 500 -22.54 44.67 47.55
CA GLY A 500 -22.21 45.83 48.39
C GLY A 500 -22.10 47.13 47.56
N LYS A 501 -22.30 48.29 48.20
CA LYS A 501 -22.43 49.63 47.58
C LYS A 501 -21.37 49.95 46.50
N ALA A 502 -21.83 50.41 45.33
CA ALA A 502 -21.02 51.15 44.37
C ALA A 502 -20.81 52.60 44.87
N LYS A 503 -19.61 53.14 44.69
CA LYS A 503 -19.32 54.55 44.97
C LYS A 503 -18.71 55.19 43.74
N TYR A 504 -19.31 56.29 43.31
CA TYR A 504 -18.79 57.16 42.27
C TYR A 504 -17.77 58.11 42.91
N ASN A 505 -16.54 58.15 42.43
CA ASN A 505 -15.54 59.08 42.94
C ASN A 505 -14.60 59.51 41.81
N ASN A 506 -14.42 60.82 41.61
CA ASN A 506 -13.52 61.41 40.61
C ASN A 506 -13.64 60.81 39.18
N GLY A 507 -14.85 60.54 38.70
CA GLY A 507 -15.08 60.05 37.34
C GLY A 507 -14.96 58.53 37.16
N GLU A 508 -14.49 57.81 38.19
CA GLU A 508 -14.36 56.36 38.17
C GLU A 508 -15.52 55.68 38.91
N LEU A 509 -16.03 54.59 38.33
CA LEU A 509 -17.02 53.71 38.95
C LEU A 509 -16.28 52.53 39.60
N ILE A 510 -16.12 52.58 40.92
CA ILE A 510 -15.34 51.58 41.67
C ILE A 510 -16.29 50.54 42.26
N PHE A 511 -16.04 49.27 41.94
CA PHE A 511 -16.73 48.12 42.55
C PHE A 511 -15.79 47.38 43.49
N LYS A 512 -16.32 46.94 44.64
CA LYS A 512 -15.60 46.06 45.55
C LYS A 512 -16.22 44.67 45.47
N LEU A 513 -15.51 43.72 44.87
CA LEU A 513 -15.90 42.31 44.85
C LEU A 513 -15.53 41.67 46.20
N LEU A 514 -16.53 41.08 46.86
CA LEU A 514 -16.28 40.13 47.94
C LEU A 514 -16.65 38.74 47.40
N VAL A 515 -15.64 37.90 47.20
CA VAL A 515 -15.85 36.50 46.83
C VAL A 515 -16.18 35.75 48.12
N ILE A 516 -17.45 35.36 48.29
CA ILE A 516 -17.79 34.30 49.23
C ILE A 516 -17.84 33.03 48.39
N LYS A 517 -17.10 32.01 48.83
CA LYS A 517 -16.83 30.76 48.11
C LYS A 517 -18.05 30.14 47.44
#